data_AF-A0A4R3K1B6-F1
#
_entry.id   AF-A0A4R3K1B6-F1
#
_cell.length_a   1.000
_cell.length_b   1.000
_cell.length_c   1.000
_cell.angle_alpha   90.00
_cell.angle_beta   90.00
_cell.angle_gamma   90.00
#
_symmetry.space_group_name_H-M   'P 1'
#
loop_
_entity.id
_entity.type
_entity.pdbx_description
1 polymer ?
#
loop_
_entity_poly.entity_id
_entity_poly.type
_entity_poly.pdbx_seq_one_letter_code
_entity_poly.pdbx_strand_id
1 'polypeptide(L)'
;MPTIKIKNLEKYYPGENGEMTHALTDINMEIRDGEFVCIVGPSGCGKSTLLEIVAGLLEHTAGEVLLDDVPVKGTSRDIGVVFQDASLYPWRTIKKNIAFGMDIAKVPKDERVKRGLSQELPEYQYASFLVQSADKLSNGEPVDLSPYVPKTVTKEMEEDFFTILKERRSVREFTDQEVPDEIIDKVLEAGLWAAHGCNVQSIKYVVVREKNEPGLFKGSDVPGGPVHLVILQDMRCYKANSFTPVRNQLLDAGAAGQNIVLAAHAAGLEGVWLTFPNQEFSDRLRKKFELPDYIRMVTYVDVGYGDQTPHPPLRSSVEDAVLAKY
;
A
#
# COMPACT_ATOMS: atom_id res chain seq x y z
N MET A 1 7.25 -19.84 14.07
CA MET A 1 7.55 -20.20 15.49
C MET A 1 7.04 -19.05 16.37
N PRO A 2 6.77 -19.24 17.67
CA PRO A 2 6.49 -18.12 18.58
C PRO A 2 7.68 -17.16 18.63
N THR A 3 7.47 -15.92 18.18
CA THR A 3 8.51 -14.88 18.14
C THR A 3 8.62 -14.20 19.50
N ILE A 4 7.54 -14.06 20.27
CA ILE A 4 7.59 -13.51 21.63
C ILE A 4 6.94 -14.50 22.60
N LYS A 5 7.61 -14.79 23.72
CA LYS A 5 7.05 -15.56 24.85
C LYS A 5 7.21 -14.80 26.15
N ILE A 6 6.17 -14.78 26.95
CA ILE A 6 6.14 -14.17 28.28
C ILE A 6 5.70 -15.27 29.25
N LYS A 7 6.51 -15.52 30.30
CA LYS A 7 6.18 -16.52 31.32
C LYS A 7 6.26 -15.94 32.71
N ASN A 8 5.15 -16.09 33.45
CA ASN A 8 4.99 -15.70 34.85
C ASN A 8 5.54 -14.29 35.12
N LEU A 9 5.24 -13.34 34.22
CA LEU A 9 5.85 -12.02 34.27
C LEU A 9 5.21 -11.17 35.37
N GLU A 10 6.08 -10.62 36.21
CA GLU A 10 5.71 -9.82 37.39
C GLU A 10 6.38 -8.44 37.33
N LYS A 11 5.66 -7.38 37.69
CA LYS A 11 6.23 -6.04 37.86
C LYS A 11 5.69 -5.36 39.11
N TYR A 12 6.61 -4.94 39.97
CA TYR A 12 6.34 -4.10 41.13
C TYR A 12 6.98 -2.72 40.96
N TYR A 13 6.29 -1.68 41.44
CA TYR A 13 6.82 -0.33 41.59
C TYR A 13 6.86 0.07 43.06
N PRO A 14 7.93 0.71 43.53
CA PRO A 14 7.95 1.29 44.87
C PRO A 14 7.02 2.52 44.92
N GLY A 15 6.07 2.53 45.88
CA GLY A 15 5.23 3.69 46.18
C GLY A 15 5.91 4.65 47.16
N GLU A 16 5.38 5.89 47.24
CA GLU A 16 5.94 6.98 48.05
C GLU A 16 6.05 6.65 49.56
N ASN A 17 5.17 5.79 50.07
CA ASN A 17 5.12 5.38 51.48
C ASN A 17 5.82 4.04 51.76
N GLY A 18 6.56 3.48 50.79
CA GLY A 18 7.18 2.15 50.89
C GLY A 18 6.25 0.98 50.57
N GLU A 19 4.99 1.22 50.23
CA GLU A 19 4.09 0.20 49.70
C GLU A 19 4.46 -0.17 48.26
N MET A 20 4.52 -1.46 47.96
CA MET A 20 4.83 -1.96 46.61
C MET A 20 3.55 -2.06 45.78
N THR A 21 3.46 -1.30 44.70
CA THR A 21 2.37 -1.42 43.73
C THR A 21 2.64 -2.59 42.80
N HIS A 22 1.77 -3.59 42.80
CA HIS A 22 1.85 -4.74 41.91
C HIS A 22 1.16 -4.42 40.57
N ALA A 23 1.94 -4.00 39.57
CA ALA A 23 1.42 -3.46 38.31
C ALA A 23 1.16 -4.53 37.23
N LEU A 24 1.93 -5.64 37.24
CA LEU A 24 1.70 -6.81 36.39
C LEU A 24 1.78 -8.05 37.25
N THR A 25 0.78 -8.94 37.13
CA THR A 25 0.64 -10.15 37.92
C THR A 25 0.48 -11.36 37.01
N ASP A 26 1.38 -12.35 37.13
CA ASP A 26 1.35 -13.65 36.45
C ASP A 26 1.00 -13.58 34.95
N ILE A 27 1.63 -12.66 34.21
CA ILE A 27 1.35 -12.51 32.78
C ILE A 27 2.02 -13.64 32.01
N ASN A 28 1.22 -14.41 31.27
CA ASN A 28 1.65 -15.52 30.42
C ASN A 28 1.05 -15.35 29.02
N MET A 29 1.91 -15.31 28.00
CA MET A 29 1.48 -15.08 26.61
C MET A 29 2.51 -15.63 25.61
N GLU A 30 2.03 -16.15 24.48
CA GLU A 30 2.86 -16.45 23.33
C GLU A 30 2.30 -15.74 22.10
N ILE A 31 3.17 -15.07 21.33
CA ILE A 31 2.83 -14.37 20.09
C ILE A 31 3.66 -15.00 18.97
N ARG A 32 2.98 -15.48 17.93
CA ARG A 32 3.62 -16.12 16.78
C ARG A 32 4.06 -15.12 15.74
N ASP A 33 5.06 -15.52 14.95
CA ASP A 33 5.48 -14.74 13.79
C ASP A 33 4.27 -14.37 12.90
N GLY A 34 4.19 -13.09 12.55
CA GLY A 34 3.11 -12.53 11.75
C GLY A 34 1.75 -12.40 12.45
N GLU A 35 1.60 -12.74 13.74
CA GLU A 35 0.37 -12.48 14.49
C GLU A 35 0.23 -11.00 14.82
N PHE A 36 -1.03 -10.52 14.78
CA PHE A 36 -1.39 -9.18 15.21
C PHE A 36 -2.17 -9.29 16.52
N VAL A 37 -1.63 -8.69 17.59
CA VAL A 37 -2.19 -8.78 18.94
C VAL A 37 -2.57 -7.38 19.42
N CYS A 38 -3.75 -7.26 20.02
CA CYS A 38 -4.23 -6.03 20.63
C CYS A 38 -4.39 -6.22 22.15
N ILE A 39 -3.78 -5.35 22.94
CA ILE A 39 -3.88 -5.35 24.40
C ILE A 39 -4.84 -4.23 24.82
N VAL A 40 -5.99 -4.60 25.37
CA VAL A 40 -7.05 -3.67 25.79
C VAL A 40 -7.26 -3.70 27.29
N GLY A 41 -7.65 -2.57 27.86
CA GLY A 41 -7.98 -2.45 29.28
C GLY A 41 -8.05 -1.00 29.75
N PRO A 42 -8.61 -0.74 30.95
CA PRO A 42 -8.76 0.61 31.50
C PRO A 42 -7.43 1.38 31.62
N SER A 43 -7.50 2.71 31.77
CA SER A 43 -6.30 3.50 32.08
C SER A 43 -5.65 3.00 33.38
N GLY A 44 -4.32 2.91 33.41
CA GLY A 44 -3.56 2.42 34.57
C GLY A 44 -3.46 0.91 34.73
N CYS A 45 -4.04 0.08 33.86
CA CYS A 45 -4.01 -1.38 34.00
C CYS A 45 -2.69 -2.08 33.57
N GLY A 46 -1.58 -1.35 33.43
CA GLY A 46 -0.27 -1.93 33.12
C GLY A 46 0.05 -2.20 31.63
N LYS A 47 -0.78 -1.76 30.67
CA LYS A 47 -0.51 -1.99 29.23
C LYS A 47 0.84 -1.43 28.77
N SER A 48 1.10 -0.15 29.06
CA SER A 48 2.35 0.50 28.69
C SER A 48 3.54 -0.16 29.38
N THR A 49 3.40 -0.49 30.67
CA THR A 49 4.40 -1.25 31.44
C THR A 49 4.75 -2.58 30.76
N LEU A 50 3.75 -3.35 30.31
CA LEU A 50 3.96 -4.61 29.61
C LEU A 50 4.70 -4.41 28.29
N LEU A 51 4.26 -3.45 27.47
CA LEU A 51 4.91 -3.15 26.18
C LEU A 51 6.34 -2.64 26.35
N GLU A 52 6.62 -1.82 27.36
CA GLU A 52 7.96 -1.33 27.68
C GLU A 52 8.89 -2.47 28.13
N ILE A 53 8.39 -3.43 28.92
CA ILE A 53 9.15 -4.61 29.31
C ILE A 53 9.47 -5.48 28.09
N VAL A 54 8.48 -5.74 27.24
CA VAL A 54 8.67 -6.54 26.00
C VAL A 54 9.68 -5.86 25.08
N ALA A 55 9.67 -4.53 25.00
CA ALA A 55 10.64 -3.76 24.23
C ALA A 55 12.05 -3.67 24.87
N GLY A 56 12.22 -4.19 26.09
CA GLY A 56 13.46 -4.09 26.86
C GLY A 56 13.79 -2.65 27.30
N LEU A 57 12.79 -1.77 27.37
CA LEU A 57 12.89 -0.40 27.86
C LEU A 57 12.72 -0.32 29.38
N LEU A 58 12.06 -1.31 29.98
CA LEU A 58 11.78 -1.39 31.41
C LEU A 58 12.12 -2.78 31.94
N GLU A 59 12.83 -2.85 33.06
CA GLU A 59 13.09 -4.12 33.72
C GLU A 59 11.83 -4.66 34.41
N HIS A 60 11.64 -5.97 34.37
CA HIS A 60 10.60 -6.66 35.15
C HIS A 60 11.13 -7.11 36.51
N THR A 61 10.25 -7.44 37.45
CA THR A 61 10.65 -7.86 38.81
C THR A 61 10.88 -9.37 38.89
N ALA A 62 10.05 -10.17 38.21
CA ALA A 62 10.22 -11.62 38.10
C ALA A 62 9.63 -12.13 36.77
N GLY A 63 9.77 -13.44 36.50
CA GLY A 63 9.38 -14.06 35.24
C GLY A 63 10.44 -13.92 34.15
N GLU A 64 10.05 -14.25 32.92
CA GLU A 64 10.92 -14.12 31.73
C GLU A 64 10.14 -13.61 30.51
N VAL A 65 10.82 -12.82 29.69
CA VAL A 65 10.40 -12.44 28.33
C VAL A 65 11.45 -12.93 27.34
N LEU A 66 11.02 -13.66 26.33
CA LEU A 66 11.86 -14.24 25.28
C LEU A 66 11.46 -13.65 23.93
N LEU A 67 12.43 -13.20 23.13
CA LEU A 67 12.31 -12.88 21.72
C LEU A 67 13.08 -13.93 20.92
N ASP A 68 12.41 -14.67 20.04
CA ASP A 68 12.99 -15.80 19.29
C ASP A 68 13.77 -16.77 20.18
N ASP A 69 13.15 -17.14 21.32
CA ASP A 69 13.72 -17.99 22.37
C ASP A 69 14.97 -17.42 23.08
N VAL A 70 15.32 -16.16 22.85
CA VAL A 70 16.41 -15.44 23.53
C VAL A 70 15.85 -14.49 24.60
N PRO A 71 16.34 -14.54 25.85
CA PRO A 71 15.89 -13.62 26.91
C PRO A 71 16.11 -12.15 26.56
N VAL A 72 15.06 -11.34 26.70
CA VAL A 72 15.11 -9.88 26.57
C VAL A 72 15.80 -9.31 27.81
N LYS A 73 17.02 -8.78 27.62
CA LYS A 73 17.82 -8.15 28.69
C LYS A 73 17.98 -6.64 28.53
N GLY A 74 17.36 -6.07 27.50
CA GLY A 74 17.50 -4.68 27.11
C GLY A 74 16.95 -4.47 25.70
N THR A 75 17.15 -3.27 25.16
CA THR A 75 16.61 -2.90 23.85
C THR A 75 17.24 -3.74 22.72
N SER A 76 16.40 -4.10 21.74
CA SER A 76 16.83 -4.80 20.53
C SER A 76 16.62 -3.93 19.29
N ARG A 77 17.42 -4.14 18.23
CA ARG A 77 17.19 -3.54 16.91
C ARG A 77 16.01 -4.18 16.18
N ASP A 78 15.60 -5.36 16.61
CA ASP A 78 14.51 -6.12 16.01
C ASP A 78 13.14 -5.67 16.54
N ILE A 79 13.11 -4.84 17.59
CA ILE A 79 11.88 -4.29 18.17
C ILE A 79 11.77 -2.80 17.84
N GLY A 80 10.73 -2.43 17.10
CA GLY A 80 10.30 -1.04 16.92
C GLY A 80 9.23 -0.65 17.93
N VAL A 81 9.34 0.52 18.55
CA VAL A 81 8.36 1.05 19.50
C VAL A 81 7.81 2.37 18.98
N VAL A 82 6.49 2.52 19.02
CA VAL A 82 5.80 3.80 18.84
C VAL A 82 5.19 4.17 20.18
N PHE A 83 5.70 5.24 20.79
CA PHE A 83 5.23 5.71 22.08
C PHE A 83 3.87 6.40 21.95
N GLN A 84 3.11 6.40 23.05
CA GLN A 84 1.80 7.07 23.13
C GLN A 84 1.92 8.58 22.91
N ASP A 85 2.95 9.21 23.49
CA ASP A 85 3.31 10.59 23.20
C ASP A 85 4.29 10.63 22.02
N ALA A 86 4.14 11.65 21.16
CA ALA A 86 4.97 11.84 20.00
C ALA A 86 6.45 11.98 20.40
N SER A 87 7.20 10.89 20.31
CA SER A 87 8.62 10.82 20.66
C SER A 87 9.52 11.25 19.48
N LEU A 88 9.14 12.35 18.84
CA LEU A 88 9.99 13.00 17.84
C LEU A 88 11.04 13.85 18.55
N TYR A 89 12.24 13.89 18.00
CA TYR A 89 13.29 14.80 18.43
C TYR A 89 12.99 16.20 17.88
N PRO A 90 12.56 17.18 18.71
CA PRO A 90 12.06 18.47 18.24
C PRO A 90 13.16 19.33 17.60
N TRP A 91 14.43 19.10 17.94
CA TRP A 91 15.58 19.76 17.32
C TRP A 91 16.02 19.12 15.99
N ARG A 92 15.35 18.05 15.54
CA ARG A 92 15.64 17.36 14.27
C ARG A 92 14.52 17.62 13.26
N THR A 93 14.90 17.72 11.99
CA THR A 93 13.94 17.69 10.88
C THR A 93 13.27 16.32 10.79
N ILE A 94 12.12 16.22 10.12
CA ILE A 94 11.42 14.93 9.89
C ILE A 94 12.37 13.90 9.26
N LYS A 95 13.14 14.28 8.24
CA LYS A 95 14.15 13.39 7.63
C LYS A 95 15.15 12.87 8.65
N LYS A 96 15.63 13.72 9.55
CA LYS A 96 16.57 13.35 10.61
C LYS A 96 15.92 12.53 11.73
N ASN A 97 14.62 12.67 11.94
CA ASN A 97 13.84 11.83 12.84
C ASN A 97 13.69 10.42 12.27
N ILE A 98 13.26 10.28 11.00
CA ILE A 98 13.09 8.95 10.38
C ILE A 98 14.44 8.25 10.17
N ALA A 99 15.49 8.98 9.76
CA ALA A 99 16.82 8.43 9.57
C ALA A 99 17.56 8.10 10.89
N PHE A 100 16.99 8.45 12.05
CA PHE A 100 17.67 8.34 13.34
C PHE A 100 18.13 6.91 13.67
N GLY A 101 17.29 5.90 13.41
CA GLY A 101 17.66 4.50 13.61
C GLY A 101 18.87 4.10 12.77
N MET A 102 18.96 4.60 11.53
CA MET A 102 20.11 4.38 10.64
C MET A 102 21.36 5.13 11.10
N ASP A 103 21.19 6.33 11.70
CA ASP A 103 22.28 7.09 12.33
C ASP A 103 22.93 6.25 13.44
N ILE A 104 22.13 5.72 14.36
CA ILE A 104 22.58 4.88 15.48
C ILE A 104 23.24 3.60 14.96
N ALA A 105 22.62 2.95 13.96
CA ALA A 105 23.15 1.72 13.37
C ALA A 105 24.40 1.93 12.51
N LYS A 106 24.86 3.19 12.32
CA LYS A 106 26.03 3.56 11.50
C LYS A 106 25.99 3.00 10.08
N VAL A 107 24.79 2.90 9.50
CA VAL A 107 24.61 2.45 8.11
C VAL A 107 25.43 3.36 7.17
N PRO A 108 26.24 2.85 6.22
CA PRO A 108 27.01 3.65 5.27
C PRO A 108 26.13 4.61 4.46
N LYS A 109 26.67 5.79 4.07
CA LYS A 109 25.91 6.82 3.35
C LYS A 109 25.29 6.29 2.05
N ASP A 110 26.04 5.52 1.28
CA ASP A 110 25.54 4.95 0.01
C ASP A 110 24.43 3.94 0.24
N GLU A 111 24.50 3.18 1.33
CA GLU A 111 23.45 2.25 1.72
C GLU A 111 22.23 2.99 2.28
N ARG A 112 22.42 4.12 2.99
CA ARG A 112 21.30 5.00 3.39
C ARG A 112 20.62 5.65 2.20
N VAL A 113 21.38 6.00 1.15
CA VAL A 113 20.83 6.54 -0.09
C VAL A 113 20.08 5.45 -0.85
N LYS A 114 20.63 4.23 -0.94
CA LYS A 114 19.96 3.06 -1.53
C LYS A 114 18.72 2.60 -0.74
N ARG A 115 18.79 2.63 0.59
CA ARG A 115 17.66 2.37 1.52
C ARG A 115 16.79 3.62 1.74
N GLY A 116 17.09 4.71 1.03
CA GLY A 116 16.66 6.05 1.39
C GLY A 116 15.16 6.19 1.41
N LEU A 117 14.65 6.79 2.48
CA LEU A 117 13.40 7.52 2.37
C LEU A 117 13.68 8.69 1.43
N SER A 118 13.34 8.52 0.15
CA SER A 118 13.38 9.62 -0.79
C SER A 118 12.60 10.79 -0.19
N GLN A 119 13.13 12.02 -0.30
CA GLN A 119 12.32 13.20 0.03
C GLN A 119 11.18 13.40 -0.96
N GLU A 120 11.16 12.59 -2.01
CA GLU A 120 10.08 12.46 -2.98
C GLU A 120 9.06 11.39 -2.57
N LEU A 121 9.28 10.64 -1.48
CA LEU A 121 8.25 9.74 -0.97
C LEU A 121 6.99 10.55 -0.64
N PRO A 122 5.83 10.20 -1.23
CA PRO A 122 4.59 10.93 -1.01
C PRO A 122 4.24 11.07 0.47
N GLU A 123 4.48 10.04 1.29
CA GLU A 123 4.22 10.05 2.72
C GLU A 123 5.15 11.02 3.46
N TYR A 124 6.42 11.09 3.04
CA TYR A 124 7.39 12.04 3.61
C TYR A 124 7.01 13.48 3.25
N GLN A 125 6.66 13.73 1.98
CA GLN A 125 6.23 15.04 1.51
C GLN A 125 4.95 15.49 2.22
N TYR A 126 3.99 14.58 2.34
CA TYR A 126 2.72 14.82 3.03
C TYR A 126 2.93 15.11 4.52
N ALA A 127 3.68 14.27 5.23
CA ALA A 127 4.00 14.51 6.65
C ALA A 127 4.80 15.82 6.83
N SER A 128 5.73 16.13 5.93
CA SER A 128 6.49 17.39 5.96
C SER A 128 5.61 18.59 5.75
N PHE A 129 4.69 18.53 4.79
CA PHE A 129 3.71 19.56 4.55
C PHE A 129 2.81 19.78 5.79
N LEU A 130 2.31 18.71 6.42
CA LEU A 130 1.44 18.82 7.59
C LEU A 130 2.15 19.48 8.79
N VAL A 131 3.37 19.03 9.11
CA VAL A 131 4.14 19.57 10.24
C VAL A 131 4.51 21.04 9.99
N GLN A 132 5.02 21.37 8.80
CA GLN A 132 5.35 22.75 8.45
C GLN A 132 4.11 23.66 8.45
N SER A 133 2.97 23.12 8.00
CA SER A 133 1.69 23.84 8.04
C SER A 133 1.22 24.08 9.47
N ALA A 134 1.36 23.08 10.36
CA ALA A 134 1.04 23.23 11.76
C ALA A 134 1.94 24.28 12.44
N ASP A 135 3.25 24.26 12.20
CA ASP A 135 4.19 25.25 12.73
C ASP A 135 3.83 26.68 12.29
N LYS A 136 3.53 26.86 11.00
CA LYS A 136 3.06 28.14 10.45
C LYS A 136 1.80 28.63 11.16
N LEU A 137 0.78 27.78 11.26
CA LEU A 137 -0.48 28.12 11.91
C LEU A 137 -0.29 28.45 13.39
N SER A 138 0.56 27.71 14.11
CA SER A 138 0.91 28.00 15.51
C SER A 138 1.62 29.34 15.69
N ASN A 139 2.36 29.80 14.67
CA ASN A 139 3.01 31.12 14.65
C ASN A 139 2.12 32.24 14.08
N GLY A 140 0.85 31.95 13.76
CA GLY A 140 -0.08 32.91 13.17
C GLY A 140 0.15 33.20 11.68
N GLU A 141 0.96 32.39 11.01
CA GLU A 141 1.20 32.48 9.57
C GLU A 141 0.16 31.67 8.78
N PRO A 142 -0.32 32.16 7.63
CA PRO A 142 -1.25 31.42 6.78
C PRO A 142 -0.55 30.27 6.05
N VAL A 143 -1.32 29.22 5.74
CA VAL A 143 -0.89 28.10 4.90
C VAL A 143 -1.51 28.25 3.51
N ASP A 144 -0.68 28.25 2.47
CA ASP A 144 -1.14 28.30 1.09
C ASP A 144 -1.58 26.91 0.62
N LEU A 145 -2.88 26.76 0.35
CA LEU A 145 -3.49 25.55 -0.18
C LEU A 145 -3.86 25.66 -1.65
N SER A 146 -3.52 26.79 -2.31
CA SER A 146 -3.83 27.01 -3.72
C SER A 146 -3.33 25.90 -4.67
N PRO A 147 -2.19 25.20 -4.42
CA PRO A 147 -1.76 24.09 -5.27
C PRO A 147 -2.69 22.86 -5.23
N TYR A 148 -3.51 22.74 -4.19
CA TYR A 148 -4.42 21.60 -3.98
C TYR A 148 -5.87 21.92 -4.36
N VAL A 149 -6.13 23.13 -4.87
CA VAL A 149 -7.47 23.49 -5.33
C VAL A 149 -7.82 22.63 -6.54
N PRO A 150 -8.92 21.83 -6.47
CA PRO A 150 -9.29 20.98 -7.59
C PRO A 150 -9.66 21.85 -8.79
N LYS A 151 -9.26 21.41 -9.98
CA LYS A 151 -9.67 22.06 -11.22
C LYS A 151 -11.15 21.77 -11.46
N THR A 152 -11.92 22.82 -11.75
CA THR A 152 -13.32 22.66 -12.16
C THR A 152 -13.39 21.97 -13.51
N VAL A 153 -14.27 20.98 -13.64
CA VAL A 153 -14.55 20.32 -14.92
C VAL A 153 -15.15 21.34 -15.89
N THR A 154 -14.50 21.55 -17.03
CA THR A 154 -15.01 22.41 -18.10
C THR A 154 -15.96 21.62 -19.01
N LYS A 155 -16.77 22.31 -19.81
CA LYS A 155 -17.65 21.65 -20.81
C LYS A 155 -16.86 20.82 -21.82
N GLU A 156 -15.72 21.35 -22.29
CA GLU A 156 -14.83 20.64 -23.20
C GLU A 156 -14.28 19.36 -22.57
N MET A 157 -13.81 19.42 -21.31
CA MET A 157 -13.36 18.22 -20.58
C MET A 157 -14.47 17.17 -20.42
N GLU A 158 -15.70 17.62 -20.17
CA GLU A 158 -16.87 16.75 -20.08
C GLU A 158 -17.16 16.08 -21.43
N GLU A 159 -17.20 16.84 -22.52
CA GLU A 159 -17.42 16.35 -23.87
C GLU A 159 -16.35 15.35 -24.31
N ASP A 160 -15.07 15.66 -24.08
CA ASP A 160 -13.94 14.78 -24.38
C ASP A 160 -14.03 13.48 -23.58
N PHE A 161 -14.30 13.57 -22.27
CA PHE A 161 -14.44 12.41 -21.41
C PHE A 161 -15.57 11.48 -21.88
N PHE A 162 -16.74 12.03 -22.19
CA PHE A 162 -17.85 11.22 -22.69
C PHE A 162 -17.62 10.70 -24.11
N THR A 163 -16.84 11.40 -24.93
CA THR A 163 -16.39 10.90 -26.25
C THR A 163 -15.51 9.66 -26.06
N ILE A 164 -14.47 9.74 -25.23
CA ILE A 164 -13.59 8.60 -24.86
C ILE A 164 -14.43 7.43 -24.33
N LEU A 165 -15.39 7.67 -23.44
CA LEU A 165 -16.24 6.62 -22.88
C LEU A 165 -17.12 5.90 -23.92
N LYS A 166 -17.62 6.63 -24.93
CA LYS A 166 -18.49 6.11 -25.99
C LYS A 166 -17.68 5.46 -27.11
N GLU A 167 -16.49 5.97 -27.39
CA GLU A 167 -15.65 5.55 -28.51
C GLU A 167 -14.71 4.39 -28.19
N ARG A 168 -14.47 4.08 -26.91
CA ARG A 168 -13.70 2.87 -26.53
C ARG A 168 -14.30 1.58 -27.09
N ARG A 169 -13.44 0.62 -27.43
CA ARG A 169 -13.84 -0.67 -27.99
C ARG A 169 -13.30 -1.83 -27.14
N SER A 170 -13.98 -2.98 -27.24
CA SER A 170 -13.44 -4.24 -26.76
C SER A 170 -12.69 -4.85 -27.93
N VAL A 171 -11.36 -4.79 -27.89
CA VAL A 171 -10.50 -5.23 -28.98
C VAL A 171 -10.16 -6.71 -28.84
N ARG A 172 -10.00 -7.39 -29.97
CA ARG A 172 -9.57 -8.80 -30.03
C ARG A 172 -8.22 -8.99 -30.72
N GLU A 173 -7.79 -8.01 -31.50
CA GLU A 173 -6.56 -8.03 -32.29
C GLU A 173 -5.89 -6.66 -32.25
N PHE A 174 -4.58 -6.67 -32.04
CA PHE A 174 -3.74 -5.48 -32.03
C PHE A 174 -2.80 -5.50 -33.23
N THR A 175 -2.43 -4.31 -33.70
CA THR A 175 -1.39 -4.17 -34.72
C THR A 175 -0.01 -4.46 -34.12
N ASP A 176 0.98 -4.69 -34.98
CA ASP A 176 2.38 -4.82 -34.59
C ASP A 176 3.05 -3.49 -34.19
N GLN A 177 2.31 -2.37 -34.20
CA GLN A 177 2.86 -1.07 -33.85
C GLN A 177 3.30 -1.02 -32.39
N GLU A 178 4.55 -0.61 -32.17
CA GLU A 178 5.11 -0.51 -30.83
C GLU A 178 4.49 0.64 -30.03
N VAL A 179 4.09 0.32 -28.79
CA VAL A 179 3.64 1.31 -27.81
C VAL A 179 4.84 1.90 -27.06
N PRO A 180 5.10 3.21 -27.14
CA PRO A 180 6.19 3.87 -26.40
C PRO A 180 6.05 3.73 -24.87
N ASP A 181 7.18 3.62 -24.16
CA ASP A 181 7.19 3.55 -22.69
C ASP A 181 6.54 4.76 -22.03
N GLU A 182 6.72 5.97 -22.58
CA GLU A 182 6.10 7.20 -22.06
C GLU A 182 4.56 7.12 -22.01
N ILE A 183 3.94 6.47 -23.01
CA ILE A 183 2.49 6.26 -23.00
C ILE A 183 2.10 5.23 -21.94
N ILE A 184 2.88 4.16 -21.78
CA ILE A 184 2.66 3.15 -20.74
C ILE A 184 2.76 3.78 -19.35
N ASP A 185 3.77 4.62 -19.10
CA ASP A 185 3.96 5.32 -17.84
C ASP A 185 2.77 6.22 -17.52
N LYS A 186 2.28 6.99 -18.51
CA LYS A 186 1.09 7.84 -18.37
C LYS A 186 -0.18 7.03 -18.05
N VAL A 187 -0.33 5.85 -18.66
CA VAL A 187 -1.46 4.94 -18.40
C VAL A 187 -1.38 4.34 -17.00
N LEU A 188 -0.19 3.93 -16.58
CA LEU A 188 0.09 3.42 -15.24
C LEU A 188 -0.13 4.50 -14.17
N GLU A 189 0.26 5.74 -14.43
CA GLU A 189 0.00 6.87 -13.56
C GLU A 189 -1.50 7.03 -13.30
N ALA A 190 -2.34 6.97 -14.34
CA ALA A 190 -3.79 7.00 -14.16
C ALA A 190 -4.30 5.85 -13.27
N GLY A 191 -3.71 4.66 -13.40
CA GLY A 191 -3.98 3.52 -12.52
C GLY A 191 -3.62 3.78 -11.06
N LEU A 192 -2.50 4.44 -10.79
CA LEU A 192 -2.06 4.83 -9.44
C LEU A 192 -2.96 5.89 -8.80
N TRP A 193 -3.58 6.75 -9.61
CA TRP A 193 -4.55 7.76 -9.17
C TRP A 193 -5.98 7.24 -9.05
N ALA A 194 -6.21 5.95 -9.30
CA ALA A 194 -7.54 5.36 -9.12
C ALA A 194 -7.99 5.48 -7.66
N ALA A 195 -9.28 5.75 -7.47
CA ALA A 195 -9.87 5.89 -6.14
C ALA A 195 -9.86 4.52 -5.44
N HIS A 196 -8.89 4.33 -4.55
CA HIS A 196 -8.78 3.14 -3.70
C HIS A 196 -9.33 3.43 -2.31
N GLY A 197 -9.79 2.38 -1.62
CA GLY A 197 -10.17 2.47 -0.21
C GLY A 197 -9.02 3.07 0.61
N CYS A 198 -9.29 4.22 1.26
CA CYS A 198 -8.33 4.95 2.09
C CYS A 198 -7.00 5.33 1.39
N ASN A 199 -6.92 5.28 0.05
CA ASN A 199 -5.73 5.61 -0.75
C ASN A 199 -4.42 4.93 -0.26
N VAL A 200 -4.49 3.68 0.19
CA VAL A 200 -3.38 2.94 0.82
C VAL A 200 -2.22 2.55 -0.13
N GLN A 201 -2.25 3.02 -1.39
CA GLN A 201 -1.24 2.75 -2.44
C GLN A 201 -0.79 1.28 -2.54
N SER A 202 -1.74 0.35 -2.35
CA SER A 202 -1.53 -1.10 -2.35
C SER A 202 -1.30 -1.69 -3.74
N ILE A 203 -1.70 -0.98 -4.80
CA ILE A 203 -1.58 -1.48 -6.17
C ILE A 203 -0.12 -1.44 -6.63
N LYS A 204 0.29 -2.51 -7.31
CA LYS A 204 1.59 -2.64 -7.99
C LYS A 204 1.34 -3.17 -9.40
N TYR A 205 2.30 -2.97 -10.29
CA TYR A 205 2.20 -3.44 -11.66
C TYR A 205 3.40 -4.29 -12.05
N VAL A 206 3.16 -5.29 -12.88
CA VAL A 206 4.19 -5.90 -13.72
C VAL A 206 3.85 -5.57 -15.16
N VAL A 207 4.78 -4.94 -15.87
CA VAL A 207 4.64 -4.59 -17.28
C VAL A 207 5.39 -5.62 -18.10
N VAL A 208 4.69 -6.31 -18.99
CA VAL A 208 5.27 -7.31 -19.88
C VAL A 208 5.06 -6.86 -21.31
N ARG A 209 6.14 -6.84 -22.11
CA ARG A 209 6.04 -6.63 -23.56
C ARG A 209 6.12 -7.98 -24.24
N GLU A 210 5.14 -8.34 -25.05
CA GLU A 210 5.07 -9.65 -25.72
C GLU A 210 6.33 -9.90 -26.58
N LYS A 211 6.89 -8.86 -27.21
CA LYS A 211 8.15 -8.95 -27.96
C LYS A 211 9.37 -9.40 -27.13
N ASN A 212 9.36 -9.13 -25.82
CA ASN A 212 10.46 -9.48 -24.92
C ASN A 212 10.25 -10.84 -24.26
N GLU A 213 8.99 -11.24 -24.06
CA GLU A 213 8.60 -12.48 -23.38
C GLU A 213 7.53 -13.25 -24.18
N PRO A 214 7.87 -13.76 -25.38
CA PRO A 214 6.88 -14.31 -26.29
C PRO A 214 6.19 -15.54 -25.73
N GLY A 215 4.86 -15.58 -25.81
CA GLY A 215 4.04 -16.69 -25.33
C GLY A 215 3.89 -16.75 -23.81
N LEU A 216 4.40 -15.78 -23.06
CA LEU A 216 4.21 -15.72 -21.61
C LEU A 216 2.73 -15.56 -21.25
N PHE A 217 1.94 -14.92 -22.12
CA PHE A 217 0.48 -14.78 -22.02
C PHE A 217 -0.31 -15.80 -22.88
N LYS A 218 0.34 -16.88 -23.34
CA LYS A 218 -0.34 -17.95 -24.07
C LYS A 218 -1.47 -18.55 -23.22
N GLY A 219 -2.66 -18.64 -23.81
CA GLY A 219 -3.89 -19.08 -23.16
C GLY A 219 -4.82 -17.95 -22.69
N SER A 220 -4.44 -16.68 -22.91
CA SER A 220 -5.34 -15.53 -22.76
C SER A 220 -6.53 -15.61 -23.73
N ASP A 221 -7.68 -15.06 -23.32
CA ASP A 221 -8.87 -14.88 -24.16
C ASP A 221 -8.67 -13.83 -25.28
N VAL A 222 -7.60 -13.04 -25.17
CA VAL A 222 -7.16 -12.09 -26.19
C VAL A 222 -5.71 -12.45 -26.53
N PRO A 223 -5.46 -13.23 -27.59
CA PRO A 223 -4.11 -13.56 -28.01
C PRO A 223 -3.41 -12.31 -28.57
N GLY A 224 -2.14 -12.12 -28.22
CA GLY A 224 -1.26 -11.17 -28.93
C GLY A 224 -1.36 -9.69 -28.54
N GLY A 225 -1.78 -9.35 -27.31
CA GLY A 225 -1.59 -8.00 -26.80
C GLY A 225 -0.11 -7.59 -26.81
N PRO A 226 0.30 -6.42 -27.34
CA PRO A 226 1.71 -6.06 -27.44
C PRO A 226 2.32 -5.69 -26.08
N VAL A 227 1.49 -5.22 -25.15
CA VAL A 227 1.87 -4.91 -23.76
C VAL A 227 0.79 -5.42 -22.79
N HIS A 228 1.21 -6.18 -21.78
CA HIS A 228 0.37 -6.70 -20.72
C HIS A 228 0.69 -5.98 -19.40
N LEU A 229 -0.30 -5.31 -18.84
CA LEU A 229 -0.21 -4.58 -17.57
C LEU A 229 -0.86 -5.42 -16.47
N VAL A 230 -0.05 -6.22 -15.79
CA VAL A 230 -0.52 -7.09 -14.69
C VAL A 230 -0.76 -6.26 -13.45
N ILE A 231 -1.99 -6.29 -12.92
CA ILE A 231 -2.40 -5.56 -11.73
C ILE A 231 -2.25 -6.46 -10.51
N LEU A 232 -1.43 -5.99 -9.58
CA LEU A 232 -1.02 -6.69 -8.37
C LEU A 232 -1.46 -5.91 -7.13
N GLN A 233 -1.54 -6.61 -6.00
CA GLN A 233 -1.84 -6.03 -4.69
C GLN A 233 -0.79 -6.42 -3.67
N ASP A 234 -0.27 -5.44 -2.94
CA ASP A 234 0.53 -5.65 -1.75
C ASP A 234 -0.38 -5.91 -0.55
N MET A 235 -0.47 -7.19 -0.16
CA MET A 235 -1.34 -7.63 0.92
C MET A 235 -0.87 -7.15 2.30
N ARG A 236 0.36 -6.65 2.44
CA ARG A 236 0.84 -6.07 3.70
C ARG A 236 0.08 -4.79 4.04
N CYS A 237 -0.27 -3.98 3.04
CA CYS A 237 -1.08 -2.77 3.24
C CYS A 237 -2.47 -3.12 3.80
N TYR A 238 -3.12 -4.15 3.25
CA TYR A 238 -4.42 -4.60 3.72
C TYR A 238 -4.36 -5.32 5.07
N LYS A 239 -3.29 -6.07 5.35
CA LYS A 239 -3.07 -6.68 6.65
C LYS A 239 -2.89 -5.63 7.75
N ALA A 240 -2.20 -4.53 7.45
CA ALA A 240 -2.06 -3.39 8.35
C ALA A 240 -3.38 -2.62 8.55
N ASN A 241 -4.29 -2.67 7.58
CA ASN A 241 -5.61 -2.05 7.65
C ASN A 241 -6.74 -3.08 7.80
N SER A 242 -6.88 -3.62 9.01
CA SER A 242 -7.85 -4.68 9.36
C SER A 242 -9.33 -4.33 9.13
N PHE A 243 -9.64 -3.06 8.84
CA PHE A 243 -11.00 -2.59 8.62
C PHE A 243 -11.48 -2.75 7.17
N THR A 244 -10.59 -3.11 6.23
CA THR A 244 -10.94 -3.23 4.81
C THR A 244 -11.36 -4.66 4.45
N PRO A 245 -12.66 -4.93 4.17
CA PRO A 245 -13.11 -6.26 3.79
C PRO A 245 -12.51 -6.70 2.46
N VAL A 246 -12.33 -8.02 2.26
CA VAL A 246 -11.73 -8.60 1.03
C VAL A 246 -12.43 -8.12 -0.25
N ARG A 247 -13.75 -7.96 -0.23
CA ARG A 247 -14.51 -7.44 -1.40
C ARG A 247 -14.04 -6.05 -1.82
N ASN A 248 -13.70 -5.18 -0.87
CA ASN A 248 -13.23 -3.83 -1.16
C ASN A 248 -11.82 -3.86 -1.76
N GLN A 249 -10.99 -4.82 -1.35
CA GLN A 249 -9.66 -5.02 -1.93
C GLN A 249 -9.77 -5.29 -3.44
N LEU A 250 -10.69 -6.16 -3.88
CA LEU A 250 -10.89 -6.41 -5.30
C LEU A 250 -11.41 -5.17 -6.06
N LEU A 251 -12.19 -4.31 -5.41
CA LEU A 251 -12.63 -3.04 -5.99
C LEU A 251 -11.45 -2.08 -6.23
N ASP A 252 -10.43 -2.08 -5.38
CA ASP A 252 -9.24 -1.24 -5.57
C ASP A 252 -8.48 -1.61 -6.86
N ALA A 253 -8.21 -2.91 -7.03
CA ALA A 253 -7.58 -3.41 -8.26
C ALA A 253 -8.47 -3.15 -9.49
N GLY A 254 -9.79 -3.23 -9.32
CA GLY A 254 -10.73 -2.90 -10.36
C GLY A 254 -10.75 -1.42 -10.74
N ALA A 255 -10.67 -0.52 -9.76
CA ALA A 255 -10.57 0.91 -10.00
C ALA A 255 -9.28 1.24 -10.78
N ALA A 256 -8.15 0.62 -10.42
CA ALA A 256 -6.90 0.74 -11.16
C ALA A 256 -7.05 0.27 -12.62
N GLY A 257 -7.65 -0.91 -12.84
CA GLY A 257 -7.89 -1.45 -14.18
C GLY A 257 -8.79 -0.54 -15.02
N GLN A 258 -9.85 0.01 -14.43
CA GLN A 258 -10.76 0.93 -15.10
C GLN A 258 -10.06 2.23 -15.54
N ASN A 259 -9.23 2.81 -14.68
CA ASN A 259 -8.46 4.02 -15.01
C ASN A 259 -7.44 3.75 -16.11
N ILE A 260 -6.73 2.61 -16.04
CA ILE A 260 -5.77 2.18 -17.07
C ILE A 260 -6.46 2.09 -18.44
N VAL A 261 -7.61 1.42 -18.53
CA VAL A 261 -8.34 1.29 -19.81
C VAL A 261 -8.78 2.65 -20.34
N LEU A 262 -9.28 3.54 -19.48
CA LEU A 262 -9.70 4.88 -19.88
C LEU A 262 -8.52 5.72 -20.36
N ALA A 263 -7.40 5.69 -19.64
CA ALA A 263 -6.20 6.44 -19.98
C ALA A 263 -5.55 5.93 -21.26
N ALA A 264 -5.53 4.60 -21.47
CA ALA A 264 -5.05 4.00 -22.71
C ALA A 264 -5.86 4.55 -23.91
N HIS A 265 -7.19 4.56 -23.79
CA HIS A 265 -8.06 5.10 -24.84
C HIS A 265 -7.87 6.59 -25.06
N ALA A 266 -7.76 7.38 -23.98
CA ALA A 266 -7.46 8.81 -24.06
C ALA A 266 -6.09 9.10 -24.71
N ALA A 267 -5.15 8.15 -24.66
CA ALA A 267 -3.83 8.25 -25.30
C ALA A 267 -3.81 7.72 -26.74
N GLY A 268 -4.96 7.33 -27.31
CA GLY A 268 -5.06 6.79 -28.66
C GLY A 268 -4.70 5.31 -28.78
N LEU A 269 -4.60 4.59 -27.65
CA LEU A 269 -4.48 3.14 -27.61
C LEU A 269 -5.85 2.49 -27.41
N GLU A 270 -5.89 1.18 -27.54
CA GLU A 270 -6.98 0.35 -27.10
C GLU A 270 -6.55 -0.45 -25.87
N GLY A 271 -7.51 -0.78 -25.01
CA GLY A 271 -7.27 -1.45 -23.74
C GLY A 271 -8.32 -2.51 -23.45
N VAL A 272 -7.89 -3.72 -23.10
CA VAL A 272 -8.79 -4.84 -22.79
C VAL A 272 -8.49 -5.38 -21.41
N TRP A 273 -9.45 -5.24 -20.51
CA TRP A 273 -9.34 -5.73 -19.15
C TRP A 273 -9.76 -7.20 -19.06
N LEU A 274 -8.85 -8.03 -18.58
CA LEU A 274 -8.94 -9.48 -18.57
C LEU A 274 -8.66 -10.07 -17.18
N THR A 275 -9.23 -11.25 -16.93
CA THR A 275 -8.93 -12.09 -15.76
C THR A 275 -8.01 -13.24 -16.18
N PHE A 276 -7.31 -13.82 -15.20
CA PHE A 276 -6.48 -15.00 -15.47
C PHE A 276 -7.36 -16.21 -15.77
N PRO A 277 -7.10 -16.96 -16.85
CA PRO A 277 -7.96 -18.06 -17.29
C PRO A 277 -7.89 -19.26 -16.33
N ASN A 278 -6.75 -19.47 -15.67
CA ASN A 278 -6.52 -20.55 -14.72
C ASN A 278 -5.32 -20.26 -13.79
N GLN A 279 -5.15 -21.12 -12.80
CA GLN A 279 -4.06 -21.01 -11.82
C GLN A 279 -2.68 -21.24 -12.44
N GLU A 280 -2.54 -22.19 -13.38
CA GLU A 280 -1.27 -22.49 -14.05
C GLU A 280 -0.70 -21.27 -14.78
N PHE A 281 -1.56 -20.49 -15.43
CA PHE A 281 -1.20 -19.21 -16.06
C PHE A 281 -0.62 -18.23 -15.04
N SER A 282 -1.27 -18.13 -13.88
CA SER A 282 -0.83 -17.21 -12.80
C SER A 282 0.48 -17.68 -12.17
N ASP A 283 0.65 -18.99 -11.97
CA ASP A 283 1.86 -19.59 -11.39
C ASP A 283 3.07 -19.39 -12.30
N ARG A 284 2.86 -19.48 -13.62
CA ARG A 284 3.90 -19.16 -14.61
C ARG A 284 4.41 -17.73 -14.47
N LEU A 285 3.50 -16.76 -14.36
CA LEU A 285 3.85 -15.36 -14.16
C LEU A 285 4.53 -15.13 -12.80
N ARG A 286 3.98 -15.69 -11.71
CA ARG A 286 4.59 -15.61 -10.38
C ARG A 286 6.01 -16.13 -10.37
N LYS A 287 6.25 -17.30 -10.98
CA LYS A 287 7.57 -17.91 -11.09
C LYS A 287 8.52 -17.06 -11.95
N LYS A 288 8.04 -16.53 -13.07
CA LYS A 288 8.84 -15.71 -13.99
C LYS A 288 9.38 -14.44 -13.32
N PHE A 289 8.55 -13.78 -12.53
CA PHE A 289 8.88 -12.50 -11.89
C PHE A 289 9.27 -12.63 -10.42
N GLU A 290 9.44 -13.86 -9.93
CA GLU A 290 9.80 -14.16 -8.52
C GLU A 290 8.91 -13.41 -7.52
N LEU A 291 7.60 -13.33 -7.80
CA LEU A 291 6.69 -12.51 -6.99
C LEU A 291 6.56 -13.09 -5.58
N PRO A 292 6.77 -12.29 -4.53
CA PRO A 292 6.68 -12.77 -3.15
C PRO A 292 5.23 -13.12 -2.78
N ASP A 293 5.07 -13.95 -1.75
CA ASP A 293 3.76 -14.50 -1.35
C ASP A 293 2.76 -13.43 -0.90
N TYR A 294 3.26 -12.30 -0.39
CA TYR A 294 2.41 -11.17 -0.02
C TYR A 294 1.93 -10.33 -1.21
N ILE A 295 2.45 -10.58 -2.41
CA ILE A 295 1.97 -9.95 -3.65
C ILE A 295 0.93 -10.87 -4.28
N ARG A 296 -0.29 -10.34 -4.35
CA ARG A 296 -1.42 -11.02 -4.99
C ARG A 296 -1.60 -10.51 -6.42
N MET A 297 -1.61 -11.42 -7.39
CA MET A 297 -2.09 -11.12 -8.74
C MET A 297 -3.62 -11.10 -8.76
N VAL A 298 -4.22 -10.09 -9.38
CA VAL A 298 -5.68 -9.95 -9.40
C VAL A 298 -6.25 -10.04 -10.81
N THR A 299 -5.72 -9.23 -11.71
CA THR A 299 -6.24 -9.07 -13.08
C THR A 299 -5.15 -8.43 -13.94
N TYR A 300 -5.37 -8.26 -15.24
CA TYR A 300 -4.44 -7.55 -16.11
C TYR A 300 -5.18 -6.80 -17.21
N VAL A 301 -4.50 -5.85 -17.83
CA VAL A 301 -5.01 -5.11 -18.99
C VAL A 301 -4.02 -5.24 -20.13
N ASP A 302 -4.50 -5.70 -21.28
CA ASP A 302 -3.72 -5.67 -22.52
C ASP A 302 -3.91 -4.32 -23.19
N VAL A 303 -2.82 -3.67 -23.60
CA VAL A 303 -2.85 -2.36 -24.25
C VAL A 303 -2.03 -2.35 -25.54
N GLY A 304 -2.54 -1.66 -26.56
CA GLY A 304 -1.92 -1.61 -27.88
C GLY A 304 -2.73 -0.78 -28.89
N TYR A 305 -2.22 -0.61 -30.11
CA TYR A 305 -2.99 -0.03 -31.20
C TYR A 305 -3.89 -1.11 -31.81
N GLY A 306 -5.21 -0.91 -31.85
CA GLY A 306 -6.16 -1.92 -32.36
C GLY A 306 -6.08 -2.11 -33.88
N ASP A 307 -6.16 -3.37 -34.34
CA ASP A 307 -6.10 -3.74 -35.77
C ASP A 307 -7.48 -3.93 -36.43
N GLN A 308 -8.53 -3.47 -35.77
CA GLN A 308 -9.89 -3.63 -36.26
C GLN A 308 -10.67 -2.33 -36.16
N THR A 309 -11.56 -2.12 -37.13
CA THR A 309 -12.65 -1.14 -37.02
C THR A 309 -13.97 -1.87 -36.83
N PRO A 310 -14.36 -2.28 -35.60
CA PRO A 310 -15.71 -2.74 -35.39
C PRO A 310 -16.61 -1.55 -35.07
N HIS A 311 -17.79 -1.54 -35.69
CA HIS A 311 -18.91 -0.75 -35.19
C HIS A 311 -19.07 -0.99 -33.68
N PRO A 312 -19.31 0.05 -32.87
CA PRO A 312 -19.60 -0.14 -31.46
C PRO A 312 -20.75 -1.14 -31.29
N PRO A 313 -20.66 -2.08 -30.33
CA PRO A 313 -21.78 -2.96 -30.05
C PRO A 313 -22.99 -2.13 -29.67
N LEU A 314 -24.18 -2.54 -30.13
CA LEU A 314 -25.43 -1.92 -29.70
C LEU A 314 -25.51 -2.00 -28.16
N ARG A 315 -25.67 -0.86 -27.51
CA ARG A 315 -25.83 -0.76 -26.06
C ARG A 315 -27.30 -0.55 -25.74
N SER A 316 -27.76 -1.13 -24.64
CA SER A 316 -29.08 -0.81 -24.07
C SER A 316 -29.18 0.68 -23.76
N SER A 317 -30.38 1.23 -23.83
CA SER A 317 -30.62 2.59 -23.34
C SER A 317 -30.42 2.65 -21.82
N VAL A 318 -30.16 3.85 -21.28
CA VAL A 318 -30.11 4.04 -19.82
C VAL A 318 -31.46 3.71 -19.18
N GLU A 319 -32.56 3.94 -19.90
CA GLU A 319 -33.92 3.63 -19.45
C GLU A 319 -34.12 2.12 -19.28
N ASP A 320 -33.69 1.32 -20.26
CA ASP A 320 -33.77 -0.14 -20.19
C ASP A 320 -32.82 -0.73 -19.13
N ALA A 321 -31.68 -0.07 -18.90
CA ALA A 321 -30.66 -0.54 -17.96
C ALA A 321 -30.99 -0.23 -16.48
N VAL A 322 -31.79 0.81 -16.21
CA VAL A 322 -32.08 1.25 -14.84
C VAL A 322 -33.36 0.57 -14.34
N LEU A 323 -33.20 -0.37 -13.40
CA LEU A 323 -34.30 -1.15 -12.83
C LEU A 323 -35.16 -0.39 -11.81
N ALA A 324 -34.63 0.67 -11.19
CA ALA A 324 -35.36 1.54 -10.26
C ALA A 324 -34.67 2.91 -10.15
N LYS A 325 -35.45 3.99 -10.01
CA LYS A 325 -34.99 5.33 -9.61
C LYS A 325 -35.83 5.78 -8.43
N TYR A 326 -35.18 6.21 -7.36
CA TYR A 326 -35.81 6.79 -6.17
C TYR A 326 -35.51 8.27 -6.11
#